data_AF-A0AAD3SBR9-F1
#
_entry.id   AF-A0AAD3SBR9-F1
#
_cell.length_a   1.000
_cell.length_b   1.000
_cell.length_c   1.000
_cell.angle_alpha   90.00
_cell.angle_beta   90.00
_cell.angle_gamma   90.00
#
_symmetry.space_group_name_H-M   'P 1'
#
loop_
_entity.id
_entity.type
_entity.pdbx_description
1 polymer ?
#
loop_
_entity_poly.entity_id
_entity_poly.type
_entity_poly.pdbx_seq_one_letter_code
_entity_poly.pdbx_strand_id
1 'polypeptide(L)'
;MHLFQALIQRSSFAKSVGNSTLFGVAIITDSRNAFRHPIHSPQASRAHRRFEQDPHFPIFHQKLKALDDHLKAHGPYITGDKITSVDLSLAPKLYRLEVALGYFKGWSIPSDFAHVLNYKYLLFSRESFEKTKAAKEHVVAGWAPKVGA
;
A
#
# COMPACT_ATOMS: atom_id res chain seq x y z
N MET A 1 15.90 -3.68 -8.79
CA MET A 1 16.19 -4.96 -8.11
C MET A 1 16.01 -4.95 -6.58
N HIS A 2 15.48 -3.92 -5.91
CA HIS A 2 15.54 -3.84 -4.42
C HIS A 2 14.20 -3.79 -3.67
N LEU A 3 13.06 -3.60 -4.36
CA LEU A 3 11.75 -3.46 -3.71
C LEU A 3 11.23 -4.77 -3.09
N PHE A 4 11.46 -5.91 -3.75
CA PHE A 4 10.99 -7.22 -3.25
C PHE A 4 11.88 -7.83 -2.17
N GLN A 5 13.20 -7.62 -2.22
CA GLN A 5 14.12 -8.07 -1.16
C GLN A 5 13.90 -7.30 0.15
N ALA A 6 13.60 -6.00 0.09
CA ALA A 6 13.37 -5.19 1.29
C ALA A 6 12.09 -5.56 2.07
N LEU A 7 11.14 -6.27 1.44
CA LEU A 7 9.89 -6.73 2.07
C LEU A 7 10.07 -8.01 2.90
N ILE A 8 11.16 -8.75 2.69
CA ILE A 8 11.38 -10.07 3.31
C ILE A 8 12.34 -10.01 4.52
N GLN A 9 13.19 -8.97 4.68
CA GLN A 9 14.44 -9.16 5.42
C GLN A 9 14.73 -8.37 6.71
N ARG A 10 13.82 -7.63 7.37
CA ARG A 10 14.20 -6.93 8.62
C ARG A 10 13.19 -6.99 9.78
N SER A 11 13.18 -8.13 10.46
CA SER A 11 13.02 -8.25 11.91
C SER A 11 14.40 -8.32 12.57
N SER A 12 15.16 -7.21 12.60
CA SER A 12 16.23 -6.97 13.58
C SER A 12 16.86 -5.58 13.35
N PHE A 13 17.15 -4.92 14.46
CA PHE A 13 18.22 -3.91 14.63
C PHE A 13 18.02 -2.45 14.14
N ALA A 14 17.47 -1.65 15.06
CA ALA A 14 17.98 -0.42 15.69
C ALA A 14 18.95 0.57 14.99
N LYS A 15 18.61 1.87 15.20
CA LYS A 15 19.42 3.07 15.56
C LYS A 15 20.03 4.02 14.50
N SER A 16 19.76 5.31 14.76
CA SER A 16 20.62 6.52 14.67
C SER A 16 20.69 7.30 13.33
N VAL A 17 20.04 8.46 13.18
CA VAL A 17 20.45 9.89 13.44
C VAL A 17 20.94 10.61 12.16
N GLY A 18 20.45 11.84 11.92
CA GLY A 18 21.20 12.86 11.16
C GLY A 18 20.39 13.85 10.29
N ASN A 19 20.29 15.09 10.75
CA ASN A 19 19.74 16.34 10.17
C ASN A 19 19.90 16.60 8.66
N SER A 20 18.99 17.42 8.09
CA SER A 20 19.30 18.71 7.40
C SER A 20 18.05 19.50 6.92
N THR A 21 17.84 20.67 7.54
CA THR A 21 17.54 22.01 7.00
C THR A 21 16.45 22.28 5.93
N LEU A 22 15.35 22.86 6.42
CA LEU A 22 14.57 24.01 5.94
C LEU A 22 14.79 24.58 4.52
N PHE A 23 13.73 24.53 3.70
CA PHE A 23 13.30 25.65 2.83
C PHE A 23 11.78 25.82 2.94
N GLY A 24 11.35 27.02 3.33
CA GLY A 24 9.95 27.40 3.40
C GLY A 24 9.42 27.94 2.08
N VAL A 25 8.11 27.85 1.90
CA VAL A 25 7.16 28.99 1.81
C VAL A 25 5.84 28.44 1.25
N ALA A 26 4.75 28.81 1.94
CA ALA A 26 3.39 28.37 1.74
C ALA A 26 2.75 28.92 0.46
N ILE A 27 1.88 28.12 -0.17
CA ILE A 27 0.71 28.63 -0.90
C ILE A 27 -0.51 27.92 -0.34
N ILE A 28 -1.31 28.69 0.40
CA ILE A 28 -2.67 28.38 0.82
C ILE A 28 -3.57 28.62 -0.39
N THR A 29 -4.27 27.59 -0.88
CA THR A 29 -5.53 27.79 -1.62
C THR A 29 -6.56 26.71 -1.23
N ASP A 30 -7.63 27.24 -0.64
CA ASP A 30 -9.02 26.79 -0.56
C ASP A 30 -9.37 25.28 -0.54
N SER A 31 -9.70 24.81 0.65
CA SER A 31 -10.34 23.54 0.94
C SER A 31 -11.87 23.65 0.80
N ARG A 32 -12.39 23.44 -0.41
CA ARG A 32 -13.77 23.01 -0.68
C ARG A 32 -13.89 22.73 -2.19
N ASN A 33 -14.26 21.50 -2.54
CA ASN A 33 -14.66 21.06 -3.89
C ASN A 33 -13.59 20.41 -4.83
N ALA A 34 -12.90 19.36 -4.36
CA ALA A 34 -12.01 18.53 -5.20
C ALA A 34 -12.50 17.08 -5.36
N PHE A 35 -13.81 16.82 -5.29
CA PHE A 35 -14.37 15.47 -5.40
C PHE A 35 -15.46 15.40 -6.47
N ARG A 36 -15.02 15.26 -7.73
CA ARG A 36 -15.65 14.55 -8.85
C ARG A 36 -15.01 15.05 -10.13
N HIS A 37 -14.11 14.24 -10.71
CA HIS A 37 -13.94 13.96 -12.16
C HIS A 37 -12.71 13.03 -12.29
N PRO A 38 -12.76 11.99 -13.14
CA PRO A 38 -11.62 11.10 -13.30
C PRO A 38 -10.51 11.85 -14.02
N ILE A 39 -9.38 12.05 -13.34
CA ILE A 39 -8.16 12.55 -13.96
C ILE A 39 -7.59 11.44 -14.85
N HIS A 40 -7.98 11.43 -16.12
CA HIS A 40 -7.19 10.79 -17.17
C HIS A 40 -6.01 11.68 -17.52
N SER A 41 -4.98 11.71 -16.64
CA SER A 41 -3.69 12.29 -17.01
C SER A 41 -2.84 11.25 -17.75
N PRO A 42 -2.21 11.60 -18.89
CA PRO A 42 -1.27 10.71 -19.58
C PRO A 42 -0.11 10.24 -18.69
N GLN A 43 0.27 11.04 -17.68
CA GLN A 43 1.32 10.73 -16.70
C GLN A 43 0.95 9.51 -15.83
N ALA A 44 -0.29 9.46 -15.32
CA ALA A 44 -0.78 8.34 -14.52
C ALA A 44 -0.79 7.02 -15.32
N SER A 45 -1.17 7.09 -16.60
CA SER A 45 -1.16 5.93 -17.51
C SER A 45 0.26 5.42 -17.85
N ARG A 46 1.29 6.26 -17.77
CA ARG A 46 2.71 5.86 -17.95
C ARG A 46 3.29 5.23 -16.69
N ALA A 47 2.97 5.77 -15.51
CA ALA A 47 3.44 5.21 -14.23
C ALA A 47 2.84 3.81 -13.96
N HIS A 48 1.52 3.66 -14.17
CA HIS A 48 0.80 2.39 -14.03
C HIS A 48 1.46 1.27 -14.86
N ARG A 49 1.73 1.54 -16.15
CA ARG A 49 2.36 0.55 -17.05
C ARG A 49 3.77 0.14 -16.64
N ARG A 50 4.51 0.98 -15.91
CA ARG A 50 5.91 0.70 -15.56
C ARG A 50 6.04 -0.34 -14.44
N PHE A 51 5.08 -0.43 -13.53
CA PHE A 51 5.13 -1.46 -12.48
C PHE A 51 4.70 -2.83 -12.98
N GLU A 52 3.67 -2.89 -13.82
CA GLU A 52 3.21 -4.16 -14.41
C GLU A 52 4.23 -4.79 -15.36
N GLN A 53 5.18 -3.98 -15.85
CA GLN A 53 6.34 -4.41 -16.63
C GLN A 53 7.52 -4.90 -15.76
N ASP A 54 7.48 -4.79 -14.43
CA ASP A 54 8.54 -5.32 -13.57
C ASP A 54 8.60 -6.86 -13.68
N PRO A 55 9.79 -7.47 -13.78
CA PRO A 55 9.92 -8.92 -13.91
C PRO A 55 9.30 -9.71 -12.74
N HIS A 56 9.11 -9.11 -11.57
CA HIS A 56 8.47 -9.74 -10.42
C HIS A 56 6.96 -9.53 -10.38
N PHE A 57 6.40 -8.67 -11.25
CA PHE A 57 4.97 -8.41 -11.28
C PHE A 57 4.13 -9.68 -11.47
N PRO A 58 4.48 -10.64 -12.35
CA PRO A 58 3.71 -11.87 -12.50
C PRO A 58 3.60 -12.67 -11.19
N ILE A 59 4.71 -12.77 -10.44
CA ILE A 59 4.74 -13.48 -9.14
C ILE A 59 3.90 -12.74 -8.11
N PHE A 60 4.01 -11.41 -8.07
CA PHE A 60 3.19 -10.57 -7.21
C PHE A 60 1.69 -10.74 -7.49
N HIS A 61 1.32 -10.64 -8.76
CA HIS A 61 -0.05 -10.79 -9.24
C HIS A 61 -0.60 -12.18 -8.92
N GLN A 62 0.18 -13.25 -9.13
CA GLN A 62 -0.21 -14.61 -8.78
C GLN A 62 -0.47 -14.76 -7.26
N LYS A 63 0.38 -14.17 -6.41
CA LYS A 63 0.15 -14.18 -4.96
C LYS A 63 -1.12 -13.41 -4.55
N LEU A 64 -1.38 -12.28 -5.20
CA LEU A 64 -2.60 -11.51 -4.98
C LEU A 64 -3.84 -12.28 -5.43
N LYS A 65 -3.75 -12.99 -6.56
CA LYS A 65 -4.82 -13.86 -7.06
C LYS A 65 -5.10 -15.03 -6.13
N ALA A 66 -4.06 -15.69 -5.63
CA ALA A 66 -4.23 -16.78 -4.67
C ALA A 66 -4.90 -16.29 -3.38
N LEU A 67 -4.58 -15.07 -2.91
CA LEU A 67 -5.27 -14.47 -1.76
C LEU A 67 -6.74 -14.17 -2.08
N ASP A 68 -7.04 -13.61 -3.26
CA ASP A 68 -8.42 -13.33 -3.66
C ASP A 68 -9.26 -14.60 -3.77
N ASP A 69 -8.71 -15.65 -4.38
CA ASP A 69 -9.38 -16.95 -4.49
C ASP A 69 -9.62 -17.59 -3.12
N HIS A 70 -8.65 -17.49 -2.21
CA HIS A 70 -8.80 -17.95 -0.84
C HIS A 70 -9.92 -17.20 -0.11
N LEU A 71 -9.95 -15.87 -0.21
CA LEU A 71 -11.00 -15.03 0.40
C LEU A 71 -12.38 -15.26 -0.24
N LYS A 72 -12.42 -15.57 -1.53
CA LYS A 72 -13.66 -15.97 -2.21
C LYS A 72 -14.24 -17.27 -1.65
N ALA A 73 -13.38 -18.25 -1.38
CA ALA A 73 -13.80 -19.57 -0.90
C ALA A 73 -14.05 -19.62 0.62
N HIS A 74 -13.31 -18.82 1.40
CA HIS A 74 -13.23 -18.96 2.86
C HIS A 74 -13.41 -17.65 3.63
N GLY A 75 -13.73 -16.55 2.95
CA GLY A 75 -13.87 -15.22 3.55
C GLY A 75 -15.06 -15.10 4.52
N PRO A 76 -15.26 -13.90 5.11
CA PRO A 76 -14.66 -12.62 4.70
C PRO A 76 -13.24 -12.35 5.24
N TYR A 77 -12.79 -13.02 6.29
CA TYR A 77 -11.41 -12.99 6.79
C TYR A 77 -10.64 -14.26 6.39
N ILE A 78 -9.36 -14.36 6.70
CA ILE A 78 -8.52 -15.49 6.24
C ILE A 78 -9.06 -16.85 6.71
N THR A 79 -9.73 -16.90 7.86
CA THR A 79 -10.28 -18.15 8.42
C THR A 79 -11.80 -18.09 8.60
N GLY A 80 -12.52 -17.38 7.74
CA GLY A 80 -13.98 -17.24 7.80
C GLY A 80 -14.44 -15.95 8.46
N ASP A 81 -15.45 -16.05 9.33
CA ASP A 81 -16.22 -14.90 9.81
C ASP A 81 -15.50 -14.02 10.82
N LYS A 82 -14.46 -14.55 11.48
CA LYS A 82 -13.78 -13.87 12.60
C LYS A 82 -12.37 -13.50 12.23
N ILE A 83 -11.95 -12.34 12.73
CA ILE A 83 -10.57 -11.91 12.65
C ILE A 83 -9.66 -12.82 13.49
N THR A 84 -8.49 -13.15 12.97
CA THR A 84 -7.48 -13.97 13.65
C THR A 84 -6.11 -13.28 13.65
N SER A 85 -5.13 -13.91 14.29
CA SER A 85 -3.74 -13.47 14.27
C SER A 85 -3.15 -13.36 12.85
N VAL A 86 -3.65 -14.17 11.90
CA VAL A 86 -3.22 -14.12 10.50
C VAL A 86 -3.65 -12.80 9.86
N ASP A 87 -4.89 -12.38 10.10
CA ASP A 87 -5.43 -11.11 9.61
C ASP A 87 -4.68 -9.91 10.20
N LEU A 88 -4.45 -9.95 11.53
CA LEU A 88 -3.70 -8.91 12.23
C LEU A 88 -2.25 -8.80 11.73
N SER A 89 -1.68 -9.91 11.26
CA SER A 89 -0.34 -9.93 10.66
C SER A 89 -0.31 -9.43 9.21
N LEU A 90 -1.42 -9.59 8.47
CA LEU A 90 -1.55 -9.19 7.06
C LEU A 90 -1.96 -7.72 6.90
N ALA A 91 -2.86 -7.20 7.74
CA ALA A 91 -3.39 -5.84 7.61
C ALA A 91 -2.29 -4.77 7.47
N PRO A 92 -1.23 -4.74 8.32
CA PRO A 92 -0.17 -3.73 8.20
C PRO A 92 0.73 -3.92 6.96
N LYS A 93 0.80 -5.13 6.42
CA LYS A 93 1.56 -5.42 5.18
C LYS A 93 0.77 -4.91 3.97
N LEU A 94 -0.53 -5.20 3.92
CA LEU A 94 -1.41 -4.76 2.85
C LEU A 94 -1.54 -3.23 2.81
N TYR A 95 -1.60 -2.57 3.97
CA TYR A 95 -1.66 -1.11 4.04
C TYR A 95 -0.37 -0.45 3.54
N ARG A 96 0.79 -0.95 3.97
CA ARG A 96 2.08 -0.44 3.47
C ARG A 96 2.22 -0.66 1.97
N LEU A 97 1.72 -1.79 1.46
CA LEU A 97 1.71 -2.08 0.02
C LEU A 97 0.86 -1.07 -0.75
N GLU A 98 -0.38 -0.81 -0.31
CA GLU A 98 -1.27 0.15 -0.97
C GLU A 98 -0.68 1.57 -0.99
N VAL A 99 -0.17 2.03 0.16
CA VAL A 99 0.41 3.37 0.27
C VAL A 99 1.68 3.51 -0.57
N ALA A 100 2.61 2.55 -0.47
CA ALA A 100 3.90 2.64 -1.16
C ALA A 100 3.76 2.47 -2.68
N LEU A 101 2.99 1.49 -3.15
CA LEU A 101 2.76 1.31 -4.59
C LEU A 101 1.92 2.44 -5.19
N GLY A 102 0.94 2.95 -4.44
CA GLY A 102 0.18 4.13 -4.85
C GLY A 102 1.08 5.35 -5.04
N TYR A 103 1.97 5.62 -4.08
CA TYR A 103 2.86 6.78 -4.13
C TYR A 103 3.98 6.64 -5.18
N PHE A 104 4.77 5.56 -5.13
CA PHE A 104 5.98 5.43 -5.95
C PHE A 104 5.73 4.89 -7.36
N LYS A 105 4.60 4.22 -7.59
CA LYS A 105 4.29 3.54 -8.86
C LYS A 105 2.96 3.97 -9.47
N GLY A 106 2.14 4.76 -8.78
CA GLY A 106 0.79 5.10 -9.25
C GLY A 106 -0.09 3.86 -9.46
N TRP A 107 0.17 2.79 -8.71
CA TRP A 107 -0.51 1.51 -8.85
C TRP A 107 -1.46 1.27 -7.68
N SER A 108 -2.64 0.73 -7.99
CA SER A 108 -3.65 0.31 -7.02
C SER A 108 -4.11 -1.10 -7.35
N ILE A 109 -4.61 -1.83 -6.34
CA ILE A 109 -5.21 -3.15 -6.54
C ILE A 109 -6.37 -3.04 -7.56
N PRO A 110 -6.31 -3.77 -8.69
CA PRO A 110 -7.38 -3.75 -9.70
C PRO A 110 -8.73 -4.22 -9.15
N SER A 111 -9.82 -3.74 -9.75
CA SER A 111 -11.19 -4.11 -9.38
C SER A 111 -11.49 -5.61 -9.47
N ASP A 112 -10.73 -6.34 -10.30
CA ASP A 112 -10.89 -7.77 -10.49
C ASP A 112 -10.55 -8.58 -9.23
N PHE A 113 -9.84 -7.98 -8.26
CA PHE A 113 -9.57 -8.56 -6.95
C PHE A 113 -10.61 -8.11 -5.91
N ALA A 114 -11.88 -8.37 -6.21
CA ALA A 114 -13.02 -7.88 -5.42
C ALA A 114 -12.99 -8.35 -3.95
N HIS A 115 -12.54 -9.58 -3.68
CA HIS A 115 -12.50 -10.14 -2.33
C HIS A 115 -11.36 -9.54 -1.52
N VAL A 116 -10.20 -9.31 -2.14
CA VAL A 116 -9.10 -8.56 -1.52
C VAL A 116 -9.51 -7.11 -1.23
N LEU A 117 -10.22 -6.45 -2.15
CA LEU A 117 -10.72 -5.09 -1.94
C LEU A 117 -11.69 -5.02 -0.76
N ASN A 118 -12.62 -5.97 -0.65
CA ASN A 118 -13.53 -6.05 0.49
C ASN A 118 -12.78 -6.37 1.80
N TYR A 119 -11.86 -7.34 1.77
CA TYR A 119 -11.02 -7.69 2.92
C TYR A 119 -10.21 -6.50 3.44
N LYS A 120 -9.61 -5.73 2.52
CA LYS A 120 -8.91 -4.48 2.82
C LYS A 120 -9.83 -3.48 3.52
N TYR A 121 -11.03 -3.28 2.98
CA TYR A 121 -12.03 -2.38 3.57
C TYR A 121 -12.37 -2.81 5.00
N LEU A 122 -12.71 -4.09 5.20
CA LEU A 122 -13.05 -4.65 6.52
C LEU A 122 -11.92 -4.51 7.54
N LEU A 123 -10.67 -4.71 7.14
CA LEU A 123 -9.53 -4.57 8.04
C LEU A 123 -9.22 -3.12 8.37
N PHE A 124 -9.22 -2.25 7.37
CA PHE A 124 -8.79 -0.86 7.54
C PHE A 124 -9.85 -0.02 8.23
N SER A 125 -11.13 -0.35 8.07
CA SER A 125 -12.23 0.34 8.77
C SER A 125 -12.32 0.01 10.26
N ARG A 126 -11.52 -0.93 10.78
CA ARG A 126 -11.54 -1.28 12.21
C ARG A 126 -10.94 -0.15 13.03
N GLU A 127 -11.61 0.20 14.12
CA GLU A 127 -11.11 1.18 15.08
C GLU A 127 -9.67 0.86 15.56
N SER A 128 -9.38 -0.42 15.81
CA SER A 128 -8.04 -0.87 16.20
C SER A 128 -6.99 -0.55 15.15
N PHE A 129 -7.33 -0.68 13.86
CA PHE A 129 -6.43 -0.39 12.77
C PHE A 129 -6.28 1.11 12.56
N GLU A 130 -7.39 1.86 12.55
CA GLU A 130 -7.39 3.32 12.45
C GLU A 130 -6.55 3.98 13.54
N LYS A 131 -6.59 3.48 14.77
CA LYS A 131 -5.79 3.99 15.90
C LYS A 131 -4.29 3.64 15.83
N THR A 132 -3.92 2.63 15.05
CA THR A 132 -2.54 2.08 15.06
C THR A 132 -1.81 2.17 13.73
N LYS A 133 -2.53 2.44 12.62
CA LYS A 133 -1.91 2.60 11.30
C LYS A 133 -0.96 3.80 11.32
N ALA A 134 0.17 3.64 10.65
CA ALA A 134 1.09 4.73 10.44
C ALA A 134 0.46 5.79 9.50
N ALA A 135 0.73 7.06 9.77
CA ALA A 135 0.44 8.13 8.83
C ALA A 135 1.13 7.84 7.48
N LYS A 136 0.47 8.18 6.36
CA LYS A 136 0.91 7.77 5.02
C LYS A 136 2.29 8.32 4.68
N GLU A 137 2.56 9.55 5.10
CA GLU A 137 3.83 10.24 5.00
C GLU A 137 4.97 9.47 5.67
N HIS A 138 4.74 8.83 6.82
CA HIS A 138 5.76 8.02 7.50
C HIS A 138 6.00 6.70 6.77
N VAL A 139 4.95 6.10 6.18
CA VAL A 139 5.12 4.93 5.32
C VAL A 139 5.98 5.29 4.11
N VAL A 140 5.65 6.39 3.41
CA VAL A 140 6.39 6.88 2.24
C VAL A 140 7.84 7.19 2.61
N ALA A 141 8.08 7.96 3.67
CA ALA A 141 9.42 8.30 4.14
C ALA A 141 10.25 7.04 4.50
N GLY A 142 9.63 6.04 5.12
CA GLY A 142 10.28 4.77 5.44
C GLY A 142 10.62 3.89 4.22
N TRP A 143 10.00 4.16 3.07
CA TRP A 143 10.23 3.45 1.81
C TRP A 143 11.12 4.21 0.82
N ALA A 144 11.17 5.54 0.89
CA ALA A 144 12.01 6.38 0.02
C ALA A 144 13.46 5.88 -0.18
N PRO A 145 14.24 5.60 0.89
CA PRO A 145 15.63 5.13 0.72
C PRO A 145 15.73 3.72 0.12
N LYS A 146 14.64 2.94 0.09
CA LYS A 146 14.61 1.55 -0.44
C LYS A 146 14.25 1.49 -1.91
N VAL A 147 13.60 2.53 -2.42
CA VAL A 147 13.18 2.61 -3.83
C VAL A 147 14.16 3.37 -4.70
N GLY A 148 15.22 3.93 -4.11
CA GLY A 148 16.21 4.76 -4.79
C GLY A 148 15.66 6.14 -5.16
N ALA A 149 14.80 6.69 -4.29
CA ALA A 149 14.29 8.06 -4.38
C ALA A 149 15.07 8.99 -3.45
#